data_AF-A0A7K8DT29-F1
#
_entry.id   AF-A0A7K8DT29-F1
#
_cell.length_a   1.000
_cell.length_b   1.000
_cell.length_c   1.000
_cell.angle_alpha   90.00
_cell.angle_beta   90.00
_cell.angle_gamma   90.00
#
_symmetry.space_group_name_H-M   'P 1'
#
loop_
_entity.id
_entity.type
_entity.pdbx_description
1 polymer ?
#
loop_
_entity_poly.entity_id
_entity_poly.type
_entity_poly.pdbx_seq_one_letter_code
_entity_poly.pdbx_strand_id
1 'polypeptide(L)'
;MLRFAVIFLAVIASSTCQKYGCLEGDTQKLEPSPEPSIQECTLYSKSSCCYADFTKQLAHSPVIKVSKSYWNRCGQLSKSCEDFTKKIECFYRCSPHAARWIHPNNTAAIQAVPLCQSFCDDWYEACKDDSICVRNWLTDWEWDRSGENHCKNKCIPYREMYTNGTDMCQSMWGESFKVSESSCLCLQMNKKDSIAIKYLLSKSSEESSSSSSSSSEERACQNKLLKFEKLKKKEGEKTK
;
A
#
# COMPACT_ATOMS: atom_id res chain seq x y z
N MET A 1 4.74 58.48 -35.61
CA MET A 1 4.21 57.10 -35.79
C MET A 1 4.89 56.20 -34.76
N LEU A 2 4.20 55.83 -33.68
CA LEU A 2 4.72 54.91 -32.67
C LEU A 2 3.81 53.68 -32.65
N ARG A 3 4.29 52.55 -33.19
CA ARG A 3 3.54 51.30 -33.23
C ARG A 3 3.80 50.54 -31.93
N PHE A 4 2.80 50.48 -31.05
CA PHE A 4 2.82 49.59 -29.90
C PHE A 4 2.60 48.14 -30.37
N ALA A 5 3.63 47.31 -30.26
CA ALA A 5 3.51 45.88 -30.47
C ALA A 5 3.02 45.23 -29.17
N VAL A 6 1.75 44.81 -29.15
CA VAL A 6 1.17 44.04 -28.05
C VAL A 6 1.57 42.58 -28.25
N ILE A 7 2.54 42.10 -27.46
CA ILE A 7 2.95 40.70 -27.44
C ILE A 7 1.97 39.94 -26.55
N PHE A 8 1.08 39.16 -27.16
CA PHE A 8 0.26 38.18 -26.45
C PHE A 8 1.14 36.98 -26.08
N LEU A 9 1.57 36.91 -24.82
CA LEU A 9 2.14 35.70 -24.23
C LEU A 9 1.02 34.68 -24.03
N ALA A 10 0.89 33.74 -24.97
CA ALA A 10 0.03 32.57 -24.80
C ALA A 10 0.61 31.70 -23.68
N VAL A 11 -0.08 31.67 -22.53
CA VAL A 11 0.22 30.72 -21.45
C VAL A 11 -0.24 29.35 -21.90
N ILE A 12 0.68 28.52 -22.40
CA ILE A 12 0.43 27.11 -22.68
C ILE A 12 0.43 26.40 -21.34
N ALA A 13 -0.76 26.22 -20.75
CA ALA A 13 -0.95 25.32 -19.63
C ALA A 13 -0.79 23.88 -20.13
N SER A 14 0.44 23.37 -20.06
CA SER A 14 0.71 21.94 -20.26
C SER A 14 0.12 21.18 -19.08
N SER A 15 -1.12 20.69 -19.22
CA SER A 15 -1.65 19.67 -18.34
C SER A 15 -0.90 18.37 -18.62
N THR A 16 0.18 18.14 -17.89
CA THR A 16 0.84 16.83 -17.89
C THR A 16 -0.14 15.83 -17.30
N CYS A 17 -0.87 15.13 -18.17
CA CYS A 17 -1.65 13.95 -17.79
C CYS A 17 -0.64 12.88 -17.37
N GLN A 18 -0.24 12.90 -16.09
CA GLN A 18 0.74 11.97 -15.56
C GLN A 18 0.08 10.59 -15.53
N LYS A 19 0.34 9.82 -16.59
CA LYS A 19 -0.04 8.42 -16.68
C LYS A 19 0.91 7.65 -15.79
N TYR A 20 0.51 7.45 -14.54
CA TYR A 20 1.26 6.61 -13.61
C TYR A 20 1.18 5.16 -14.08
N GLY A 21 2.32 4.62 -14.51
CA GLY A 21 2.52 3.19 -14.71
C GLY A 21 2.69 2.47 -13.37
N CYS A 22 3.46 1.39 -13.36
CA CYS A 22 3.83 0.68 -12.15
C CYS A 22 5.10 1.25 -11.51
N LEU A 23 5.42 0.80 -10.28
CA LEU A 23 6.71 1.11 -9.65
C LEU A 23 7.86 0.47 -10.46
N GLU A 24 8.99 1.15 -10.53
CA GLU A 24 10.19 0.66 -11.24
C GLU A 24 11.04 -0.21 -10.31
N GLY A 25 10.42 -1.24 -9.72
CA GLY A 25 11.10 -2.24 -8.90
C GLY A 25 11.57 -3.45 -9.70
N ASP A 26 12.34 -4.32 -9.06
CA ASP A 26 13.00 -5.48 -9.69
C ASP A 26 12.04 -6.45 -10.42
N THR A 27 10.77 -6.50 -10.01
CA THR A 27 9.81 -7.56 -10.40
C THR A 27 8.51 -7.02 -10.99
N GLN A 28 8.37 -5.70 -11.05
CA GLN A 28 7.15 -5.04 -11.43
C GLN A 28 7.10 -4.87 -12.95
N LYS A 29 5.89 -4.94 -13.50
CA LYS A 29 5.59 -4.62 -14.90
C LYS A 29 5.83 -3.15 -15.16
N LEU A 30 5.83 -2.74 -16.43
CA LEU A 30 5.85 -1.31 -16.79
C LEU A 30 4.48 -0.65 -16.54
N GLU A 31 3.40 -1.34 -16.91
CA GLU A 31 2.03 -0.84 -16.85
C GLU A 31 1.11 -1.90 -16.26
N PRO A 32 0.07 -1.50 -15.50
CA PRO A 32 -0.86 -2.45 -14.92
C PRO A 32 -1.72 -3.10 -16.02
N SER A 33 -1.87 -4.41 -15.97
CA SER A 33 -2.76 -5.14 -16.89
C SER A 33 -3.36 -6.39 -16.22
N PRO A 34 -4.43 -6.99 -16.76
CA PRO A 34 -5.05 -8.17 -16.18
C PRO A 34 -4.06 -9.35 -16.07
N GLU A 35 -4.14 -10.08 -14.96
CA GLU A 35 -3.31 -11.25 -14.66
C GLU A 35 -4.21 -12.41 -14.19
N PRO A 36 -4.75 -13.22 -15.12
CA PRO A 36 -5.77 -14.22 -14.81
C PRO A 36 -5.23 -15.42 -14.00
N SER A 37 -3.92 -15.67 -14.05
CA SER A 37 -3.29 -16.84 -13.41
C SER A 37 -2.72 -16.56 -12.01
N ILE A 38 -3.08 -15.42 -11.41
CA ILE A 38 -2.68 -15.06 -10.05
C ILE A 38 -3.22 -16.08 -9.03
N GLN A 39 -2.36 -16.56 -8.12
CA GLN A 39 -2.71 -17.51 -7.05
C GLN A 39 -2.91 -16.84 -5.69
N GLU A 40 -2.30 -15.67 -5.47
CA GLU A 40 -2.43 -14.82 -4.28
C GLU A 40 -2.34 -13.34 -4.70
N CYS A 41 -2.80 -12.37 -3.91
CA CYS A 41 -2.95 -10.98 -4.34
C CYS A 41 -4.11 -10.78 -5.33
N THR A 42 -5.12 -11.68 -5.28
CA THR A 42 -6.25 -11.71 -6.22
C THR A 42 -7.08 -10.42 -6.24
N LEU A 43 -6.95 -9.58 -5.20
CA LEU A 43 -7.51 -8.22 -5.16
C LEU A 43 -7.14 -7.40 -6.41
N TYR A 44 -5.97 -7.65 -6.99
CA TYR A 44 -5.41 -6.91 -8.12
C TYR A 44 -5.49 -7.67 -9.46
N SER A 45 -6.12 -8.85 -9.51
CA SER A 45 -6.15 -9.72 -10.70
C SER A 45 -6.65 -9.06 -12.00
N LYS A 46 -7.59 -8.11 -11.91
CA LYS A 46 -8.15 -7.41 -13.09
C LYS A 46 -7.23 -6.30 -13.63
N SER A 47 -6.27 -5.84 -12.83
CA SER A 47 -5.32 -4.79 -13.18
C SER A 47 -4.17 -4.85 -12.19
N SER A 48 -3.09 -5.53 -12.57
CA SER A 48 -1.97 -5.87 -11.69
C SER A 48 -0.64 -5.35 -12.25
N CYS A 49 0.19 -4.82 -11.35
CA CYS A 49 1.58 -4.46 -11.59
C CYS A 49 2.58 -5.60 -11.36
N CYS A 50 2.17 -6.75 -10.82
CA CYS A 50 3.00 -7.94 -10.70
C CYS A 50 2.58 -8.99 -11.73
N TYR A 51 3.52 -9.85 -12.13
CA TYR A 51 3.22 -11.06 -12.88
C TYR A 51 2.69 -12.17 -11.96
N ALA A 52 1.84 -13.07 -12.49
CA ALA A 52 1.34 -14.21 -11.73
C ALA A 52 2.44 -15.08 -11.08
N ASP A 53 3.62 -15.18 -11.70
CA ASP A 53 4.75 -15.95 -11.17
C ASP A 53 5.24 -15.46 -9.80
N PHE A 54 5.19 -14.16 -9.55
CA PHE A 54 5.51 -13.62 -8.23
C PHE A 54 4.55 -14.19 -7.17
N THR A 55 3.26 -14.23 -7.48
CA THR A 55 2.20 -14.62 -6.52
C THR A 55 2.27 -16.09 -6.10
N LYS A 56 2.94 -16.95 -6.88
CA LYS A 56 3.17 -18.36 -6.53
C LYS A 56 3.98 -18.51 -5.24
N GLN A 57 4.86 -17.55 -4.93
CA GLN A 57 5.66 -17.54 -3.70
C GLN A 57 4.80 -17.32 -2.45
N LEU A 58 3.64 -16.71 -2.61
CA LEU A 58 2.71 -16.38 -1.54
C LEU A 58 1.52 -17.35 -1.46
N ALA A 59 1.36 -18.25 -2.43
CA ALA A 59 0.18 -19.10 -2.57
C ALA A 59 0.00 -20.12 -1.43
N HIS A 60 1.11 -20.57 -0.82
CA HIS A 60 1.10 -21.56 0.23
C HIS A 60 1.52 -20.95 1.58
N SER A 61 0.88 -21.43 2.65
CA SER A 61 1.24 -21.09 4.03
C SER A 61 1.83 -22.34 4.70
N PRO A 62 2.93 -22.22 5.46
CA PRO A 62 3.62 -20.97 5.79
C PRO A 62 4.47 -20.39 4.64
N VAL A 63 4.49 -19.06 4.56
CA VAL A 63 5.42 -18.33 3.71
C VAL A 63 6.77 -18.25 4.42
N ILE A 64 7.73 -19.03 3.93
CA ILE A 64 9.09 -19.05 4.50
C ILE A 64 9.95 -17.93 3.92
N LYS A 65 9.89 -17.74 2.60
CA LYS A 65 10.77 -16.83 1.85
C LYS A 65 10.01 -16.21 0.68
N VAL A 66 10.23 -14.90 0.48
CA VAL A 66 9.77 -14.15 -0.68
C VAL A 66 10.98 -13.49 -1.32
N SER A 67 11.25 -13.83 -2.58
CA SER A 67 12.48 -13.48 -3.30
C SER A 67 13.73 -13.90 -2.49
N LYS A 68 14.46 -12.95 -1.91
CA LYS A 68 15.65 -13.23 -1.07
C LYS A 68 15.39 -13.07 0.43
N SER A 69 14.19 -12.64 0.81
CA SER A 69 13.85 -12.29 2.19
C SER A 69 13.10 -13.43 2.88
N TYR A 70 13.66 -13.97 3.94
CA TYR A 70 13.00 -14.93 4.83
C TYR A 70 12.10 -14.19 5.81
N TRP A 71 10.87 -14.68 5.93
CA TRP A 71 9.86 -14.15 6.85
C TRP A 71 9.88 -14.87 8.20
N ASN A 72 10.57 -16.00 8.30
CA ASN A 72 10.58 -16.86 9.49
C ASN A 72 11.86 -16.73 10.35
N ARG A 73 12.59 -15.62 10.26
CA ARG A 73 13.88 -15.45 10.96
C ARG A 73 13.79 -15.52 12.49
N CYS A 74 12.61 -15.26 13.05
CA CYS A 74 12.33 -15.37 14.47
C CYS A 74 11.31 -16.48 14.80
N GLY A 75 11.19 -17.47 13.92
CA GLY A 75 10.14 -18.49 13.97
C GLY A 75 9.08 -18.25 12.92
N GLN A 76 8.20 -19.24 12.74
CA GLN A 76 7.11 -19.16 11.77
C GLN A 76 6.02 -18.21 12.29
N LEU A 77 5.60 -17.26 11.45
CA LEU A 77 4.50 -16.35 11.77
C LEU A 77 3.19 -17.12 11.97
N SER A 78 2.38 -16.64 12.90
CA SER A 78 0.98 -17.00 13.02
C SER A 78 0.25 -16.71 11.71
N LYS A 79 -0.81 -17.48 11.44
CA LYS A 79 -1.53 -17.35 10.16
C LYS A 79 -2.12 -15.95 9.97
N SER A 80 -2.65 -15.36 11.05
CA SER A 80 -3.20 -14.01 11.03
C SER A 80 -2.11 -12.96 10.74
N CYS A 81 -0.94 -13.06 11.37
CA CYS A 81 0.16 -12.15 11.12
C CYS A 81 0.69 -12.27 9.69
N GLU A 82 0.87 -13.50 9.20
CA GLU A 82 1.26 -13.77 7.81
C GLU A 82 0.28 -13.15 6.81
N ASP A 83 -1.03 -13.27 7.03
CA ASP A 83 -2.05 -12.73 6.14
C ASP A 83 -1.96 -11.20 5.98
N PHE A 84 -1.62 -10.47 7.05
CA PHE A 84 -1.38 -9.03 6.95
C PHE A 84 -0.08 -8.68 6.23
N THR A 85 1.02 -9.40 6.52
CA THR A 85 2.28 -9.23 5.80
C THR A 85 2.11 -9.50 4.30
N LYS A 86 1.35 -10.54 3.93
CA LYS A 86 0.97 -10.82 2.53
C LYS A 86 0.17 -9.69 1.91
N LYS A 87 -0.78 -9.08 2.61
CA LYS A 87 -1.56 -7.94 2.09
C LYS A 87 -0.67 -6.77 1.69
N ILE A 88 0.32 -6.42 2.53
CA ILE A 88 1.26 -5.34 2.20
C ILE A 88 2.20 -5.72 1.06
N GLU A 89 2.74 -6.93 1.05
CA GLU A 89 3.58 -7.38 -0.06
C GLU A 89 2.79 -7.37 -1.38
N CYS A 90 1.55 -7.85 -1.36
CA CYS A 90 0.63 -7.78 -2.50
C CYS A 90 0.35 -6.34 -2.95
N PHE A 91 0.15 -5.40 -2.02
CA PHE A 91 -0.03 -4.00 -2.37
C PHE A 91 1.19 -3.44 -3.08
N TYR A 92 2.37 -3.59 -2.48
CA TYR A 92 3.62 -3.06 -3.03
C TYR A 92 3.94 -3.64 -4.42
N ARG A 93 3.74 -4.96 -4.58
CA ARG A 93 4.12 -5.65 -5.82
C ARG A 93 3.06 -5.53 -6.92
N CYS A 94 1.78 -5.60 -6.56
CA CYS A 94 0.71 -5.85 -7.52
C CYS A 94 -0.28 -4.69 -7.67
N SER A 95 -0.37 -3.76 -6.72
CA SER A 95 -1.37 -2.69 -6.80
C SER A 95 -1.14 -1.81 -8.03
N PRO A 96 -2.16 -1.58 -8.86
CA PRO A 96 -2.08 -0.67 -10.01
C PRO A 96 -2.02 0.81 -9.59
N HIS A 97 -2.05 1.07 -8.28
CA HIS A 97 -2.07 2.41 -7.72
C HIS A 97 -0.89 2.70 -6.78
N ALA A 98 0.00 1.74 -6.52
CA ALA A 98 1.14 1.97 -5.60
C ALA A 98 2.03 3.13 -6.08
N ALA A 99 2.27 3.23 -7.39
CA ALA A 99 3.07 4.31 -8.01
C ALA A 99 2.45 5.71 -7.87
N ARG A 100 1.21 5.84 -7.36
CA ARG A 100 0.64 7.14 -6.99
C ARG A 100 1.32 7.77 -5.77
N TRP A 101 2.05 6.96 -5.01
CA TRP A 101 2.86 7.35 -3.87
C TRP A 101 4.34 7.06 -4.13
N ILE A 102 4.79 7.11 -5.38
CA ILE A 102 6.19 6.86 -5.72
C ILE A 102 7.11 7.85 -4.97
N HIS A 103 8.19 7.35 -4.40
CA HIS A 103 9.14 8.20 -3.71
C HIS A 103 9.87 9.08 -4.74
N PRO A 104 10.01 10.41 -4.51
CA PRO A 104 10.50 11.35 -5.53
C PRO A 104 11.93 11.06 -5.99
N ASN A 105 12.75 10.46 -5.12
CA ASN A 105 14.15 10.13 -5.41
C ASN A 105 14.40 8.63 -5.64
N ASN A 106 13.36 7.78 -5.62
CA ASN A 106 13.53 6.35 -5.81
C ASN A 106 12.24 5.75 -6.40
N THR A 107 12.29 5.44 -7.69
CA THR A 107 11.11 4.98 -8.46
C THR A 107 10.65 3.57 -8.12
N ALA A 108 11.47 2.80 -7.39
CA ALA A 108 11.09 1.52 -6.82
C ALA A 108 10.39 1.65 -5.45
N ALA A 109 10.56 2.78 -4.76
CA ALA A 109 10.04 2.99 -3.41
C ALA A 109 8.70 3.75 -3.42
N ILE A 110 7.96 3.59 -2.33
CA ILE A 110 6.75 4.34 -2.03
C ILE A 110 6.99 5.25 -0.82
N GLN A 111 6.21 6.32 -0.70
CA GLN A 111 6.27 7.26 0.41
C GLN A 111 4.87 7.70 0.82
N ALA A 112 4.62 7.71 2.14
CA ALA A 112 3.42 8.27 2.74
C ALA A 112 2.09 7.70 2.21
N VAL A 113 2.05 6.40 1.88
CA VAL A 113 0.81 5.69 1.56
C VAL A 113 -0.12 5.71 2.79
N PRO A 114 -1.37 6.23 2.68
CA PRO A 114 -2.25 6.39 3.82
C PRO A 114 -2.93 5.08 4.18
N LEU A 115 -2.49 4.42 5.25
CA LEU A 115 -3.13 3.23 5.80
C LEU A 115 -4.25 3.62 6.78
N CYS A 116 -5.32 2.85 6.82
CA CYS A 116 -6.38 3.04 7.80
C CYS A 116 -5.87 2.67 9.20
N GLN A 117 -6.18 3.48 10.21
CA GLN A 117 -5.84 3.19 11.61
C GLN A 117 -6.30 1.78 12.03
N SER A 118 -7.54 1.42 11.72
CA SER A 118 -8.09 0.09 12.01
C SER A 118 -7.30 -1.06 11.38
N PHE A 119 -6.76 -0.87 10.17
CA PHE A 119 -5.94 -1.90 9.52
C PHE A 119 -4.62 -2.11 10.27
N CYS A 120 -4.00 -1.02 10.72
CA CYS A 120 -2.75 -1.06 11.47
C CYS A 120 -2.93 -1.65 12.87
N ASP A 121 -4.04 -1.33 13.54
CA ASP A 121 -4.37 -1.90 14.84
C ASP A 121 -4.67 -3.40 14.74
N ASP A 122 -5.49 -3.81 13.77
CA ASP A 122 -5.79 -5.23 13.53
C ASP A 122 -4.54 -6.03 13.17
N TRP A 123 -3.62 -5.44 12.39
CA TRP A 123 -2.34 -6.08 12.07
C TRP A 123 -1.47 -6.24 13.31
N TYR A 124 -1.34 -5.19 14.12
CA TYR A 124 -0.56 -5.28 15.34
C TYR A 124 -1.12 -6.33 16.29
N GLU A 125 -2.45 -6.35 16.49
CA GLU A 125 -3.11 -7.36 17.31
C GLU A 125 -2.89 -8.78 16.77
N ALA A 126 -2.93 -8.94 15.45
CA ALA A 126 -2.68 -10.23 14.79
C ALA A 126 -1.23 -10.74 14.95
N CYS A 127 -0.26 -9.84 15.14
CA CYS A 127 1.17 -10.16 15.23
C CYS A 127 1.75 -10.03 16.65
N LYS A 128 1.03 -9.48 17.63
CA LYS A 128 1.60 -9.01 18.91
C LYS A 128 2.40 -10.07 19.68
N ASP A 129 2.05 -11.34 19.51
CA ASP A 129 2.69 -12.50 20.17
C ASP A 129 3.66 -13.26 19.25
N ASP A 130 3.69 -12.93 17.95
CA ASP A 130 4.76 -13.34 17.04
C ASP A 130 6.07 -12.62 17.39
N SER A 131 7.20 -13.14 16.93
CA SER A 131 8.53 -12.59 17.23
C SER A 131 9.19 -11.98 16.01
N ILE A 132 9.98 -10.92 16.25
CA ILE A 132 10.74 -10.19 15.24
C ILE A 132 12.07 -9.67 15.82
N CYS A 133 13.07 -9.44 14.96
CA CYS A 133 14.41 -8.98 15.37
C CYS A 133 14.82 -7.64 14.72
N VAL A 134 13.95 -7.05 13.92
CA VAL A 134 14.17 -5.78 13.21
C VAL A 134 12.99 -4.86 13.40
N ARG A 135 13.26 -3.56 13.58
CA ARG A 135 12.19 -2.57 13.72
C ARG A 135 11.75 -2.05 12.35
N ASN A 136 12.72 -1.74 11.49
CA ASN A 136 12.50 -1.44 10.07
C ASN A 136 12.92 -2.66 9.22
N TRP A 137 11.94 -3.25 8.53
CA TRP A 137 12.05 -4.50 7.78
C TRP A 137 12.75 -4.31 6.43
N LEU A 138 13.01 -3.06 6.03
CA LEU A 138 13.75 -2.74 4.82
C LEU A 138 15.24 -2.56 5.10
N THR A 139 15.59 -1.94 6.24
CA THR A 139 16.97 -1.46 6.49
C THR A 139 17.73 -2.21 7.57
N ASP A 140 17.04 -2.81 8.56
CA ASP A 140 17.73 -3.20 9.79
C ASP A 140 18.34 -4.60 9.73
N TRP A 141 18.19 -5.31 8.63
CA TRP A 141 18.78 -6.64 8.41
C TRP A 141 20.30 -6.60 8.20
N GLU A 142 20.98 -7.67 8.60
CA GLU A 142 22.29 -8.06 8.07
C GLU A 142 22.07 -8.86 6.77
N TRP A 143 22.84 -8.60 5.72
CA TRP A 143 22.69 -9.31 4.44
C TRP A 143 23.94 -10.13 4.17
N ASP A 144 23.76 -11.43 3.91
CA ASP A 144 24.89 -12.31 3.61
C ASP A 144 25.35 -12.19 2.14
N ARG A 145 26.38 -12.96 1.76
CA ARG A 145 26.93 -12.97 0.40
C ARG A 145 25.95 -13.45 -0.67
N SER A 146 24.93 -14.23 -0.29
CA SER A 146 23.85 -14.67 -1.18
C SER A 146 22.70 -13.65 -1.27
N GLY A 147 22.78 -12.57 -0.48
CA GLY A 147 21.77 -11.54 -0.39
C GLY A 147 20.55 -11.98 0.42
N GLU A 148 20.70 -12.89 1.38
CA GLU A 148 19.65 -13.27 2.31
C GLU A 148 19.74 -12.45 3.61
N ASN A 149 18.60 -12.10 4.19
CA ASN A 149 18.49 -11.26 5.39
C ASN A 149 18.76 -12.07 6.66
N HIS A 150 19.44 -11.51 7.66
CA HIS A 150 19.74 -12.14 8.95
C HIS A 150 19.53 -11.16 10.09
N CYS A 151 19.12 -11.67 11.25
CA CYS A 151 18.87 -10.85 12.43
C CYS A 151 20.18 -10.29 12.99
N LYS A 152 20.24 -8.96 13.19
CA LYS A 152 21.31 -8.32 13.97
C LYS A 152 21.07 -8.43 15.49
N ASN A 153 19.80 -8.40 15.88
CA ASN A 153 19.37 -8.35 17.27
C ASN A 153 18.66 -9.65 17.68
N LYS A 154 18.43 -9.81 18.99
CA LYS A 154 17.60 -10.90 19.52
C LYS A 154 16.17 -10.78 19.01
N CYS A 155 15.54 -11.93 18.79
CA CYS A 155 14.11 -12.00 18.53
C CYS A 155 13.33 -11.64 19.79
N ILE A 156 12.40 -10.69 19.65
CA ILE A 156 11.47 -10.25 20.70
C ILE A 156 10.05 -10.24 20.15
N PRO A 157 9.01 -10.35 21.00
CA PRO A 157 7.62 -10.21 20.57
C PRO A 157 7.34 -8.87 19.87
N TYR A 158 6.44 -8.84 18.89
CA TYR A 158 6.03 -7.59 18.23
C TYR A 158 5.52 -6.54 19.23
N ARG A 159 4.83 -6.97 20.29
CA ARG A 159 4.36 -6.07 21.35
C ARG A 159 5.48 -5.38 22.14
N GLU A 160 6.68 -5.94 22.13
CA GLU A 160 7.87 -5.32 22.72
C GLU A 160 8.63 -4.47 21.69
N MET A 161 8.57 -4.84 20.40
CA MET A 161 9.18 -4.09 19.31
C MET A 161 8.42 -2.80 18.97
N TYR A 162 7.09 -2.82 19.03
CA TYR A 162 6.21 -1.73 18.64
C TYR A 162 5.20 -1.40 19.74
N THR A 163 4.97 -0.10 19.95
CA THR A 163 4.09 0.38 21.03
C THR A 163 2.61 0.12 20.73
N ASN A 164 2.19 0.19 19.46
CA ASN A 164 0.84 -0.05 18.99
C ASN A 164 0.83 -0.22 17.44
N GLY A 165 -0.37 -0.34 16.85
CA GLY A 165 -0.54 -0.44 15.40
C GLY A 165 0.01 0.74 14.61
N THR A 166 -0.19 1.96 15.09
CA THR A 166 0.35 3.18 14.45
C THR A 166 1.87 3.15 14.40
N ASP A 167 2.50 2.83 15.54
CA ASP A 167 3.95 2.73 15.65
C ASP A 167 4.51 1.66 14.70
N MET A 168 3.85 0.49 14.64
CA MET A 168 4.22 -0.59 13.74
C MET A 168 4.15 -0.16 12.27
N CYS A 169 3.00 0.36 11.82
CA CYS A 169 2.79 0.80 10.44
C CYS A 169 3.76 1.89 9.98
N GLN A 170 4.09 2.84 10.84
CA GLN A 170 4.99 3.94 10.51
C GLN A 170 6.48 3.59 10.65
N SER A 171 6.81 2.46 11.28
CA SER A 171 8.20 2.06 11.49
C SER A 171 8.64 0.95 10.53
N MET A 172 7.79 -0.05 10.30
CA MET A 172 8.19 -1.31 9.69
C MET A 172 8.76 -1.18 8.27
N TRP A 173 8.29 -0.22 7.48
CA TRP A 173 8.74 0.02 6.12
C TRP A 173 9.28 1.45 5.94
N GLY A 174 9.81 2.04 7.02
CA GLY A 174 10.29 3.42 7.04
C GLY A 174 9.21 4.40 6.59
N GLU A 175 9.55 5.27 5.63
CA GLU A 175 8.65 6.32 5.14
C GLU A 175 7.54 5.82 4.20
N SER A 176 7.47 4.51 3.91
CA SER A 176 6.53 3.94 2.95
C SER A 176 5.07 4.21 3.32
N PHE A 177 4.74 4.12 4.61
CA PHE A 177 3.38 4.19 5.11
C PHE A 177 3.22 5.29 6.15
N LYS A 178 2.06 5.92 6.15
CA LYS A 178 1.57 6.77 7.24
C LYS A 178 0.19 6.30 7.65
N VAL A 179 -0.17 6.48 8.92
CA VAL A 179 -1.55 6.22 9.34
C VAL A 179 -2.40 7.45 9.10
N SER A 180 -3.54 7.26 8.44
CA SER A 180 -4.51 8.32 8.16
C SER A 180 -5.41 8.56 9.37
N GLU A 181 -5.66 9.84 9.68
CA GLU A 181 -6.70 10.22 10.65
C GLU A 181 -8.12 9.98 10.12
N SER A 182 -8.26 9.82 8.81
CA SER A 182 -9.53 9.53 8.17
C SER A 182 -9.88 8.04 8.26
N SER A 183 -11.15 7.76 8.54
CA SER A 183 -11.70 6.40 8.50
C SER A 183 -12.10 5.93 7.09
N CYS A 184 -11.97 6.79 6.06
CA CYS A 184 -12.37 6.45 4.68
C CYS A 184 -11.29 6.77 3.62
N LEU A 185 -10.60 7.90 3.74
CA LEU A 185 -9.50 8.33 2.90
C LEU A 185 -8.21 7.63 3.32
N CYS A 186 -8.24 6.30 3.25
CA CYS A 186 -7.17 5.42 3.67
C CYS A 186 -7.31 4.04 3.01
N LEU A 187 -6.22 3.28 2.97
CA LEU A 187 -6.16 1.94 2.40
C LEU A 187 -6.11 0.89 3.50
N GLN A 188 -6.78 -0.23 3.27
CA GLN A 188 -6.87 -1.36 4.21
C GLN A 188 -6.82 -2.71 3.49
N MET A 189 -6.24 -2.71 2.29
CA MET A 189 -5.86 -3.86 1.49
C MET A 189 -7.03 -4.83 1.23
N ASN A 190 -8.20 -4.26 0.94
CA ASN A 190 -9.39 -5.02 0.63
C ASN A 190 -10.30 -4.28 -0.38
N LYS A 191 -11.46 -4.85 -0.69
CA LYS A 191 -12.37 -4.32 -1.71
C LYS A 191 -12.85 -2.88 -1.42
N LYS A 192 -12.82 -2.41 -0.17
CA LYS A 192 -13.20 -1.03 0.19
C LYS A 192 -12.22 0.00 -0.40
N ASP A 193 -10.97 -0.40 -0.66
CA ASP A 193 -9.95 0.49 -1.27
C ASP A 193 -10.37 0.99 -2.65
N SER A 194 -11.21 0.24 -3.38
CA SER A 194 -11.78 0.69 -4.67
C SER A 194 -12.67 1.93 -4.56
N ILE A 195 -13.12 2.26 -3.35
CA ILE A 195 -13.86 3.48 -3.03
C ILE A 195 -12.87 4.55 -2.60
N ALA A 196 -12.04 4.26 -1.59
CA ALA A 196 -11.06 5.19 -1.03
C ALA A 196 -10.15 5.78 -2.11
N ILE A 197 -9.67 4.94 -3.04
CA ILE A 197 -8.71 5.36 -4.06
C ILE A 197 -9.28 6.45 -4.99
N LYS A 198 -10.60 6.47 -5.23
CA LYS A 198 -11.22 7.49 -6.09
C LYS A 198 -11.09 8.89 -5.50
N TYR A 199 -11.15 8.99 -4.17
CA TYR A 199 -11.06 10.24 -3.43
C TYR A 199 -9.60 10.59 -3.08
N LEU A 200 -8.77 9.58 -2.79
CA LEU A 200 -7.33 9.80 -2.58
C LEU A 200 -6.65 10.40 -3.81
N LEU A 201 -7.08 10.01 -5.01
CA LEU A 201 -6.49 10.50 -6.26
C LEU A 201 -7.09 11.84 -6.72
N SER A 202 -8.35 12.16 -6.40
CA SER A 202 -8.91 13.49 -6.69
C SER A 202 -8.21 14.60 -5.91
N LYS A 203 -7.87 14.32 -4.65
CA LYS A 203 -7.14 15.26 -3.80
C LYS A 203 -5.76 15.62 -4.34
N SER A 204 -5.05 14.66 -4.95
CA SER A 204 -3.72 14.90 -5.54
C SER A 204 -3.75 15.80 -6.78
N SER A 205 -4.89 15.90 -7.47
CA SER A 205 -5.05 16.77 -8.66
C SER A 205 -5.45 18.20 -8.32
N GLU A 206 -5.84 18.50 -7.08
CA GLU A 206 -6.39 19.80 -6.66
C GLU A 206 -5.58 20.48 -5.54
N GLU A 207 -4.25 20.30 -5.47
CA GLU A 207 -3.37 20.85 -4.41
C GLU A 207 -3.33 22.40 -4.29
N SER A 208 -4.33 23.12 -4.78
CA SER A 208 -4.45 24.58 -4.66
C SER A 208 -5.77 25.11 -4.07
N SER A 209 -6.61 24.31 -3.38
CA SER A 209 -7.81 24.88 -2.72
C SER A 209 -8.25 24.26 -1.38
N SER A 210 -8.00 25.04 -0.32
CA SER A 210 -8.78 25.24 0.93
C SER A 210 -9.24 24.05 1.78
N SER A 211 -9.05 24.17 3.10
CA SER A 211 -9.46 23.22 4.16
C SER A 211 -10.94 22.81 4.16
N SER A 212 -11.82 23.53 3.44
CA SER A 212 -13.23 23.16 3.26
C SER A 212 -13.44 21.93 2.35
N SER A 213 -12.55 21.69 1.37
CA SER A 213 -12.63 20.56 0.42
C SER A 213 -12.35 19.22 1.10
N SER A 214 -11.40 19.19 2.03
CA SER A 214 -11.03 18.00 2.81
C SER A 214 -12.21 17.40 3.57
N SER A 215 -13.11 18.22 4.13
CA SER A 215 -14.27 17.72 4.89
C SER A 215 -15.40 17.21 3.99
N SER A 216 -15.53 17.76 2.78
CA SER A 216 -16.57 17.34 1.83
C SER A 216 -16.20 16.02 1.16
N GLU A 217 -14.93 15.83 0.80
CA GLU A 217 -14.41 14.56 0.28
C GLU A 217 -14.54 13.44 1.31
N GLU A 218 -14.22 13.71 2.58
CA GLU A 218 -14.39 12.75 3.68
C GLU A 218 -15.83 12.25 3.75
N ARG A 219 -16.80 13.17 3.85
CA ARG A 219 -18.24 12.83 3.92
C ARG A 219 -18.70 12.08 2.68
N ALA A 220 -18.24 12.48 1.49
CA ALA A 220 -18.59 11.82 0.25
C ALA A 220 -18.05 10.38 0.21
N CYS A 221 -16.80 10.18 0.61
CA CYS A 221 -16.17 8.87 0.74
C CYS A 221 -16.96 7.99 1.72
N GLN A 222 -17.21 8.48 2.93
CA GLN A 222 -17.92 7.75 3.98
C GLN A 222 -19.32 7.32 3.50
N ASN A 223 -20.06 8.21 2.85
CA ASN A 223 -21.38 7.90 2.30
C ASN A 223 -21.33 6.78 1.25
N LYS A 224 -20.32 6.78 0.37
CA LYS A 224 -20.12 5.69 -0.61
C LYS A 224 -19.72 4.38 0.07
N LEU A 225 -18.85 4.45 1.07
CA LEU A 225 -18.39 3.31 1.84
C LEU A 225 -19.57 2.62 2.54
N LEU A 226 -20.41 3.39 3.25
CA LEU A 226 -21.62 2.90 3.90
C LEU A 226 -22.60 2.25 2.91
N LYS A 227 -22.77 2.85 1.73
CA LYS A 227 -23.62 2.27 0.67
C LYS A 227 -23.07 0.94 0.18
N PHE A 228 -21.76 0.84 -0.01
CA PHE A 228 -21.09 -0.39 -0.42
C PHE A 228 -21.23 -1.49 0.63
N GLU A 229 -21.03 -1.18 1.91
CA GLU A 229 -21.19 -2.13 3.00
C GLU A 229 -22.62 -2.66 3.09
N LYS A 230 -23.61 -1.76 2.98
CA LYS A 230 -25.03 -2.16 2.92
C LYS A 230 -25.33 -3.10 1.75
N LEU A 231 -24.74 -2.88 0.59
CA LEU A 231 -24.90 -3.77 -0.57
C LEU A 231 -24.26 -5.13 -0.32
N LYS A 232 -23.03 -5.17 0.22
CA LYS A 232 -22.34 -6.42 0.52
C LYS A 232 -23.04 -7.25 1.59
N LYS A 233 -23.60 -6.60 2.62
CA LYS A 233 -24.40 -7.28 3.64
C LYS A 233 -25.65 -7.93 3.03
N LYS A 234 -26.36 -7.23 2.16
CA LYS A 234 -27.53 -7.76 1.44
C LYS A 234 -27.20 -8.91 0.49
N GLU A 235 -26.04 -8.87 -0.17
CA GLU A 235 -25.55 -10.00 -0.99
C GLU A 235 -25.23 -11.22 -0.11
N GLY A 236 -24.55 -11.01 1.03
CA GLY A 236 -24.23 -12.08 1.98
C GLY A 236 -25.48 -12.74 2.58
N GLU A 237 -26.51 -11.97 2.91
CA GLU A 237 -27.80 -12.48 3.42
C GLU A 237 -28.61 -13.25 2.38
N LYS A 238 -28.43 -12.97 1.08
CA LYS A 238 -29.09 -13.71 -0.02
C LYS A 238 -28.38 -15.00 -0.43
N THR A 239 -27.13 -15.18 0.00
CA THR A 239 -26.30 -16.34 -0.35
C THR A 239 -26.23 -17.37 0.79
N LYS A 240 -27.02 -17.15 1.85
CA LYS A 240 -27.11 -17.98 3.05
C LYS A 240 -28.52 -18.52 3.17
#